data_AF-F4RJP0-F1
#
_entry.id   AF-F4RJP0-F1
#
_cell.length_a   1.000
_cell.length_b   1.000
_cell.length_c   1.000
_cell.angle_alpha   90.00
_cell.angle_beta   90.00
_cell.angle_gamma   90.00
#
_symmetry.space_group_name_H-M   'P 1'
#
loop_
_entity.id
_entity.type
_entity.pdbx_description
1 polymer ?
#
loop_
_entity_poly.entity_id
_entity_poly.type
_entity_poly.pdbx_seq_one_letter_code
_entity_poly.pdbx_strand_id
1 'polypeptide(L)'
;MGGYNLGRVKEILLKQVAANNWNLTLRKLCGLSAENLLNVLSQCTGLTTLQLHCPSYPYGHGSTGVRNLGCNLNKLFSELGQLQHLKIRGAPDTETAIECFIEPIRHLPLLESLELAFIRHSDLARPKFSVILSNLMNLKKLVFYKVTLKEWEWGRQGPLHLVDLSIINCDMFSLSDAPTLISNWAPHLTHLELRIRECDEYQDNLADFDPNQIQFCLPALRHLKLWPLSECCYIPCFINCKNLQHLTYFHHWPYHGDLLDTLLEFSDFITTNVFHKLKAIVVSTVKVTGPTAMASTLSPLASFCKSQGIEFNIDQDYVDAEYTMVFES
;
A
#
# COMPACT_ATOMS: atom_id res chain seq x y z
N MET A 1 -2.81 46.77 -8.35
CA MET A 1 -1.99 45.73 -7.71
C MET A 1 -2.92 44.90 -6.83
N GLY A 2 -3.28 43.72 -7.29
CA GLY A 2 -4.20 42.81 -6.60
C GLY A 2 -4.01 41.42 -7.21
N GLY A 3 -2.90 40.78 -6.86
CA GLY A 3 -2.57 39.44 -7.32
C GLY A 3 -3.43 38.42 -6.57
N TYR A 4 -4.39 37.82 -7.26
CA TYR A 4 -5.11 36.67 -6.76
C TYR A 4 -4.17 35.47 -6.79
N ASN A 5 -3.72 35.07 -5.60
CA ASN A 5 -2.93 33.86 -5.39
C ASN A 5 -3.86 32.64 -5.52
N LEU A 6 -3.96 32.10 -6.74
CA LEU A 6 -4.74 30.90 -7.07
C LEU A 6 -3.95 29.63 -6.72
N GLY A 7 -3.52 29.53 -5.46
CA GLY A 7 -3.09 28.27 -4.85
C GLY A 7 -4.32 27.43 -4.53
N ARG A 8 -4.98 26.85 -5.55
CA ARG A 8 -6.02 25.85 -5.36
C ARG A 8 -5.61 24.56 -6.06
N VAL A 9 -5.49 23.51 -5.26
CA VAL A 9 -5.43 22.11 -5.67
C VAL A 9 -6.51 21.87 -6.74
N LYS A 10 -6.09 21.66 -7.98
CA LYS A 10 -6.99 21.19 -9.04
C LYS A 10 -6.86 19.67 -9.06
N GLU A 11 -7.78 19.00 -8.40
CA GLU A 11 -7.95 17.57 -8.55
C GLU A 11 -8.63 17.31 -9.91
N ILE A 12 -7.86 16.84 -10.89
CA ILE A 12 -8.40 16.43 -12.18
C ILE A 12 -8.64 14.92 -12.10
N LEU A 13 -9.89 14.53 -11.81
CA LEU A 13 -10.35 13.14 -11.88
C LEU A 13 -10.66 12.77 -13.33
N LEU A 14 -9.77 12.02 -13.96
CA LEU A 14 -10.03 11.37 -15.25
C LEU A 14 -10.77 10.05 -15.00
N LYS A 15 -12.12 10.08 -15.07
CA LYS A 15 -12.98 8.88 -14.99
C LYS A 15 -13.23 8.25 -16.37
N GLN A 16 -13.31 6.91 -16.35
CA GLN A 16 -13.24 5.88 -17.40
C GLN A 16 -13.99 6.06 -18.75
N VAL A 17 -13.47 5.36 -19.77
CA VAL A 17 -14.27 4.74 -20.85
C VAL A 17 -13.68 3.40 -21.35
N ALA A 18 -14.56 2.49 -21.80
CA ALA A 18 -14.33 1.09 -22.12
C ALA A 18 -13.28 0.78 -23.21
N ALA A 19 -12.75 -0.45 -23.09
CA ALA A 19 -11.47 -0.99 -23.53
C ALA A 19 -11.05 -0.91 -25.01
N ASN A 20 -11.96 -0.71 -25.97
CA ASN A 20 -11.56 -0.91 -27.37
C ASN A 20 -11.05 0.35 -28.08
N ASN A 21 -10.90 1.47 -27.37
CA ASN A 21 -10.70 2.76 -28.03
C ASN A 21 -10.10 3.85 -27.14
N TRP A 22 -8.99 3.64 -26.43
CA TRP A 22 -8.38 4.77 -25.69
C TRP A 22 -8.12 6.02 -26.58
N ASN A 23 -7.75 5.82 -27.84
CA ASN A 23 -7.66 6.90 -28.83
C ASN A 23 -9.01 7.40 -29.39
N LEU A 24 -10.06 6.58 -29.40
CA LEU A 24 -11.34 6.87 -30.07
C LEU A 24 -12.43 7.29 -29.06
N THR A 25 -12.27 6.96 -27.79
CA THR A 25 -13.21 7.24 -26.72
C THR A 25 -12.89 8.53 -25.98
N LEU A 26 -11.60 8.89 -25.81
CA LEU A 26 -11.22 10.26 -25.44
C LEU A 26 -11.58 11.25 -26.58
N ARG A 27 -11.45 10.83 -27.84
CA ARG A 27 -11.99 11.55 -29.01
C ARG A 27 -13.51 11.69 -28.99
N LYS A 28 -14.27 10.64 -28.61
CA LYS A 28 -15.74 10.66 -28.63
C LYS A 28 -16.41 11.35 -27.45
N LEU A 29 -15.84 11.31 -26.24
CA LEU A 29 -16.49 11.89 -25.05
C LEU A 29 -16.11 13.35 -24.80
N CYS A 30 -14.94 13.82 -25.25
CA CYS A 30 -14.50 15.20 -25.03
C CYS A 30 -13.70 15.84 -26.18
N GLY A 31 -13.45 15.15 -27.30
CA GLY A 31 -12.56 15.66 -28.36
C GLY A 31 -11.08 15.74 -27.97
N LEU A 32 -10.70 15.16 -26.84
CA LEU A 32 -9.31 15.17 -26.37
C LEU A 32 -8.62 13.91 -26.91
N SER A 33 -7.65 14.01 -27.81
CA SER A 33 -6.71 12.91 -28.02
C SER A 33 -5.80 12.76 -26.79
N ALA A 34 -5.05 11.66 -26.68
CA ALA A 34 -3.98 11.58 -25.68
C ALA A 34 -3.06 12.81 -25.76
N GLU A 35 -2.70 13.23 -26.98
CA GLU A 35 -1.92 14.46 -27.22
C GLU A 35 -2.60 15.73 -26.70
N ASN A 36 -3.92 15.89 -26.87
CA ASN A 36 -4.64 17.05 -26.34
C ASN A 36 -4.67 17.05 -24.82
N LEU A 37 -4.82 15.86 -24.19
CA LEU A 37 -4.74 15.74 -22.74
C LEU A 37 -3.34 16.10 -22.24
N LEU A 38 -2.28 15.62 -22.90
CA LEU A 38 -0.91 16.01 -22.60
C LEU A 38 -0.73 17.52 -22.67
N ASN A 39 -1.20 18.16 -23.75
CA ASN A 39 -1.12 19.61 -23.93
C ASN A 39 -1.87 20.40 -22.85
N VAL A 40 -3.00 19.89 -22.36
CA VAL A 40 -3.76 20.53 -21.27
C VAL A 40 -3.04 20.36 -19.93
N LEU A 41 -2.56 19.15 -19.64
CA LEU A 41 -1.87 18.86 -18.38
C LEU A 41 -0.53 19.60 -18.28
N SER A 42 0.21 19.73 -19.38
CA SER A 42 1.49 20.45 -19.38
C SER A 42 1.36 21.96 -19.18
N GLN A 43 0.17 22.51 -19.46
CA GLN A 43 -0.16 23.89 -19.12
C GLN A 43 -0.50 24.08 -17.63
N CYS A 44 -0.67 22.98 -16.87
CA CYS A 44 -0.97 23.03 -15.44
C CYS A 44 0.33 23.11 -14.61
N THR A 45 0.97 24.28 -14.61
CA THR A 45 2.25 24.51 -13.89
C THR A 45 2.18 24.32 -12.37
N GLY A 46 0.98 24.32 -11.78
CA GLY A 46 0.74 24.06 -10.36
C GLY A 46 0.24 22.65 -10.03
N LEU A 47 0.26 21.71 -10.99
CA LEU A 47 -0.22 20.34 -10.75
C LEU A 47 0.80 19.56 -9.91
N THR A 48 0.49 19.35 -8.63
CA THR A 48 1.32 18.57 -7.69
C THR A 48 0.80 17.16 -7.45
N THR A 49 -0.48 16.90 -7.72
CA THR A 49 -1.14 15.61 -7.51
C THR A 49 -1.78 15.13 -8.80
N LEU A 50 -1.54 13.87 -9.17
CA LEU A 50 -2.14 13.24 -10.34
C LEU A 50 -2.60 11.82 -9.98
N GLN A 51 -3.82 11.51 -10.40
CA GLN A 51 -4.42 10.19 -10.25
C GLN A 51 -4.75 9.61 -11.63
N LEU A 52 -4.26 8.41 -11.90
CA LEU A 52 -4.41 7.71 -13.16
C LEU A 52 -5.20 6.42 -12.94
N HIS A 53 -6.31 6.28 -13.67
CA HIS A 53 -7.09 5.05 -13.74
C HIS A 53 -6.88 4.39 -15.10
N CYS A 54 -6.21 3.24 -15.09
CA CYS A 54 -5.99 2.44 -16.29
C CYS A 54 -7.20 1.52 -16.52
N PRO A 55 -7.68 1.42 -17.76
CA PRO A 55 -8.84 0.60 -18.10
C PRO A 55 -8.45 -0.87 -17.99
N SER A 56 -9.47 -1.72 -17.95
CA SER A 56 -9.26 -3.15 -18.13
C SER A 56 -8.81 -3.39 -19.58
N TYR A 57 -7.68 -4.08 -19.75
CA TYR A 57 -7.26 -4.57 -21.06
C TYR A 57 -7.73 -6.01 -21.21
N PRO A 58 -8.50 -6.36 -22.26
CA PRO A 58 -8.91 -7.73 -22.48
C PRO A 58 -7.66 -8.60 -22.59
N TYR A 59 -7.61 -9.67 -21.80
CA TYR A 59 -6.54 -10.67 -21.87
C TYR A 59 -6.28 -11.06 -23.33
N GLY A 60 -5.03 -10.94 -23.78
CA GLY A 60 -4.61 -11.37 -25.13
C GLY A 60 -4.35 -10.26 -26.15
N HIS A 61 -4.61 -8.98 -25.85
CA HIS A 61 -4.09 -7.90 -26.68
C HIS A 61 -2.59 -7.72 -26.42
N GLY A 62 -1.77 -7.97 -27.46
CA GLY A 62 -0.32 -8.03 -27.37
C GLY A 62 0.38 -6.76 -26.88
N SER A 63 1.71 -6.85 -26.76
CA SER A 63 2.65 -5.86 -26.20
C SER A 63 2.59 -4.44 -26.78
N THR A 64 1.85 -4.21 -27.87
CA THR A 64 1.69 -2.90 -28.51
C THR A 64 0.89 -1.90 -27.68
N GLY A 65 -0.13 -2.34 -26.94
CA GLY A 65 -0.94 -1.46 -26.07
C GLY A 65 -0.12 -0.86 -24.91
N VAL A 66 0.65 -1.74 -24.23
CA VAL A 66 1.57 -1.40 -23.13
C VAL A 66 2.60 -0.36 -23.56
N ARG A 67 3.23 -0.57 -24.73
CA ARG A 67 4.25 0.35 -25.26
C ARG A 67 3.69 1.75 -25.53
N ASN A 68 2.50 1.84 -26.12
CA ASN A 68 1.88 3.14 -26.43
C ASN A 68 1.53 3.92 -25.16
N LEU A 69 1.02 3.23 -24.13
CA LEU A 69 0.74 3.85 -22.84
C LEU A 69 2.02 4.38 -22.20
N GLY A 70 3.07 3.55 -22.14
CA GLY A 70 4.37 3.94 -21.58
C GLY A 70 4.97 5.15 -22.28
N CYS A 71 5.00 5.19 -23.62
CA CYS A 71 5.53 6.33 -24.38
C CYS A 71 4.77 7.64 -24.08
N ASN A 72 3.44 7.58 -24.02
CA ASN A 72 2.61 8.75 -23.74
C ASN A 72 2.82 9.27 -22.31
N LEU A 73 2.89 8.37 -21.33
CA LEU A 73 3.17 8.73 -19.94
C LEU A 73 4.60 9.27 -19.78
N ASN A 74 5.56 8.76 -20.54
CA ASN A 74 6.93 9.23 -20.50
C ASN A 74 7.01 10.71 -20.89
N LYS A 75 6.33 11.07 -21.99
CA LYS A 75 6.20 12.46 -22.42
C LYS A 75 5.42 13.31 -21.41
N LEU A 76 4.36 12.78 -20.82
CA LEU A 76 3.59 13.50 -19.81
C LEU A 76 4.45 13.84 -18.59
N PHE A 77 5.14 12.85 -18.02
CA PHE A 77 5.83 13.00 -16.75
C PHE A 77 7.12 13.81 -16.90
N SER A 78 7.74 13.83 -18.08
CA SER A 78 8.84 14.76 -18.35
C SER A 78 8.41 16.23 -18.37
N GLU A 79 7.15 16.51 -18.72
CA GLU A 79 6.54 17.85 -18.68
C GLU A 79 5.96 18.19 -17.29
N LEU A 80 5.69 17.19 -16.44
CA LEU A 80 5.17 17.32 -15.07
C LEU A 80 6.23 17.12 -13.99
N GLY A 81 7.44 17.67 -14.18
CA GLY A 81 8.55 17.49 -13.23
C GLY A 81 8.28 18.00 -11.80
N GLN A 82 7.27 18.85 -11.62
CA GLN A 82 6.78 19.37 -10.33
C GLN A 82 5.83 18.43 -9.58
N LEU A 83 5.47 17.27 -10.16
CA LEU A 83 4.54 16.34 -9.53
C LEU A 83 5.13 15.76 -8.24
N GLN A 84 4.37 15.83 -7.15
CA GLN A 84 4.76 15.37 -5.82
C GLN A 84 3.97 14.13 -5.38
N HIS A 85 2.74 13.96 -5.87
CA HIS A 85 1.86 12.86 -5.48
C HIS A 85 1.32 12.17 -6.73
N LEU A 86 1.57 10.87 -6.85
CA LEU A 86 1.13 10.07 -7.98
C LEU A 86 0.38 8.83 -7.48
N LYS A 87 -0.87 8.69 -7.92
CA LYS A 87 -1.67 7.48 -7.71
C LYS A 87 -1.92 6.82 -9.06
N ILE A 88 -1.56 5.55 -9.20
CA ILE A 88 -1.82 4.76 -10.42
C ILE A 88 -2.61 3.53 -10.03
N ARG A 89 -3.77 3.37 -10.65
CA ARG A 89 -4.67 2.25 -10.43
C ARG A 89 -4.98 1.52 -11.72
N GLY A 90 -4.62 0.25 -11.78
CA GLY A 90 -5.06 -0.70 -12.79
C GLY A 90 -6.52 -1.13 -12.59
N ALA A 91 -7.02 -1.91 -13.55
CA ALA A 91 -8.32 -2.56 -13.41
C ALA A 91 -8.22 -3.79 -12.50
N PRO A 92 -9.15 -3.98 -11.54
CA PRO A 92 -9.07 -5.10 -10.59
C PRO A 92 -8.99 -6.49 -11.21
N ASP A 93 -9.67 -6.70 -12.35
CA ASP A 93 -9.80 -8.04 -12.94
C ASP A 93 -8.70 -8.41 -13.93
N THR A 94 -7.94 -7.42 -14.43
CA THR A 94 -6.93 -7.64 -15.48
C THR A 94 -5.55 -7.19 -15.09
N GLU A 95 -5.43 -6.40 -14.01
CA GLU A 95 -4.21 -5.74 -13.57
C GLU A 95 -3.55 -4.92 -14.70
N THR A 96 -2.62 -4.03 -14.36
CA THR A 96 -1.88 -3.27 -15.37
C THR A 96 -0.40 -3.57 -15.28
N ALA A 97 0.20 -3.82 -16.44
CA ALA A 97 1.62 -4.13 -16.57
C ALA A 97 2.47 -2.95 -16.04
N ILE A 98 3.30 -3.18 -15.02
CA ILE A 98 4.11 -2.16 -14.36
C ILE A 98 5.10 -1.46 -15.32
N GLU A 99 5.46 -2.14 -16.40
CA GLU A 99 6.36 -1.66 -17.46
C GLU A 99 5.84 -0.40 -18.15
N CYS A 100 4.53 -0.16 -18.09
CA CYS A 100 3.93 1.09 -18.58
C CYS A 100 4.38 2.31 -17.76
N PHE A 101 4.84 2.10 -16.52
CA PHE A 101 5.05 3.17 -15.54
C PHE A 101 6.49 3.29 -15.08
N ILE A 102 7.28 2.22 -15.21
CA ILE A 102 8.70 2.14 -14.84
C ILE A 102 9.50 3.36 -15.36
N GLU A 103 9.60 3.54 -16.67
CA GLU A 103 10.37 4.67 -17.22
C GLU A 103 9.69 6.03 -16.97
N PRO A 104 8.36 6.18 -17.14
CA PRO A 104 7.70 7.45 -16.82
C PRO A 104 7.96 7.96 -15.41
N ILE A 105 7.84 7.10 -14.38
CA ILE A 105 8.00 7.49 -12.97
C ILE A 105 9.40 8.08 -12.72
N ARG A 106 10.41 7.61 -13.45
CA ARG A 106 11.79 8.12 -13.36
C ARG A 106 11.92 9.61 -13.68
N HIS A 107 10.98 10.17 -14.45
CA HIS A 107 10.96 11.59 -14.80
C HIS A 107 10.38 12.50 -13.72
N LEU A 108 10.04 11.95 -12.54
CA LEU A 108 9.41 12.68 -11.44
C LEU A 108 10.37 12.83 -10.25
N PRO A 109 11.39 13.70 -10.33
CA PRO A 109 12.42 13.81 -9.30
C PRO A 109 11.89 14.38 -7.98
N LEU A 110 10.76 15.09 -7.99
CA LEU A 110 10.13 15.70 -6.81
C LEU A 110 9.03 14.82 -6.19
N LEU A 111 8.89 13.58 -6.64
CA LEU A 111 7.84 12.69 -6.16
C LEU A 111 8.03 12.37 -4.67
N GLU A 112 7.08 12.80 -3.85
CA GLU A 112 7.03 12.56 -2.40
C GLU A 112 6.13 11.39 -2.02
N SER A 113 5.11 11.08 -2.84
CA SER A 113 4.17 9.99 -2.60
C SER A 113 3.86 9.22 -3.87
N LEU A 114 3.95 7.90 -3.80
CA LEU A 114 3.59 6.98 -4.86
C LEU A 114 2.61 5.92 -4.34
N GLU A 115 1.46 5.78 -5.00
CA GLU A 115 0.48 4.74 -4.69
C GLU A 115 0.22 3.93 -5.96
N LEU A 116 0.42 2.61 -5.89
CA LEU A 116 0.16 1.68 -6.98
C LEU A 116 -0.90 0.66 -6.56
N ALA A 117 -1.90 0.46 -7.41
CA ALA A 117 -2.92 -0.56 -7.22
C ALA A 117 -3.24 -1.39 -8.44
N PHE A 118 -3.47 -2.69 -8.24
CA PHE A 118 -3.81 -3.65 -9.30
C PHE A 118 -2.78 -3.62 -10.42
N ILE A 119 -1.51 -3.70 -10.03
CA ILE A 119 -0.37 -3.61 -10.94
C ILE A 119 0.36 -4.95 -10.92
N ARG A 120 0.71 -5.46 -12.09
CA ARG A 120 1.43 -6.73 -12.23
C ARG A 120 2.73 -6.55 -12.98
N HIS A 121 3.75 -7.25 -12.52
CA HIS A 121 5.00 -7.38 -13.23
C HIS A 121 4.90 -8.47 -14.32
N SER A 122 5.26 -8.16 -15.56
CA SER A 122 5.36 -9.14 -16.63
C SER A 122 6.74 -9.81 -16.66
N ASP A 123 6.87 -10.97 -17.29
CA ASP A 123 8.14 -11.70 -17.37
C ASP A 123 9.23 -10.98 -18.19
N LEU A 124 8.86 -9.93 -18.92
CA LEU A 124 9.70 -9.28 -19.91
C LEU A 124 10.38 -8.00 -19.41
N ALA A 125 10.11 -7.58 -18.16
CA ALA A 125 10.56 -6.27 -17.69
C ALA A 125 12.08 -6.20 -17.46
N ARG A 126 12.71 -5.26 -18.17
CA ARG A 126 13.89 -4.53 -17.73
C ARG A 126 13.63 -3.05 -18.07
N PRO A 127 13.95 -2.08 -17.19
CA PRO A 127 14.71 -2.19 -15.94
C PRO A 127 13.89 -2.68 -14.73
N LYS A 128 14.60 -3.01 -13.63
CA LYS A 128 14.01 -3.41 -12.35
C LYS A 128 13.27 -2.26 -11.67
N PHE A 129 12.11 -2.53 -11.07
CA PHE A 129 11.30 -1.51 -10.43
C PHE A 129 11.97 -0.94 -9.16
N SER A 130 12.65 -1.79 -8.38
CA SER A 130 13.40 -1.36 -7.18
C SER A 130 14.48 -0.32 -7.47
N VAL A 131 15.14 -0.39 -8.63
CA VAL A 131 16.15 0.58 -9.04
C VAL A 131 15.53 1.96 -9.29
N ILE A 132 14.29 2.02 -9.77
CA ILE A 132 13.61 3.29 -9.94
C ILE A 132 13.23 3.85 -8.58
N LEU A 133 12.64 3.03 -7.70
CA LEU A 133 12.26 3.45 -6.36
C LEU A 133 13.45 3.99 -5.55
N SER A 134 14.62 3.34 -5.63
CA SER A 134 15.82 3.80 -4.93
C SER A 134 16.36 5.14 -5.44
N ASN A 135 16.04 5.52 -6.67
CA ASN A 135 16.43 6.81 -7.25
C ASN A 135 15.44 7.95 -6.91
N LEU A 136 14.25 7.63 -6.37
CA LEU A 136 13.27 8.63 -5.95
C LEU A 136 13.63 9.19 -4.58
N MET A 137 14.65 10.05 -4.54
CA MET A 137 15.25 10.57 -3.29
C MET A 137 14.27 11.35 -2.40
N ASN A 138 13.18 11.87 -2.95
CA ASN A 138 12.18 12.62 -2.19
C ASN A 138 10.99 11.76 -1.73
N LEU A 139 10.96 10.47 -2.08
CA LEU A 139 9.83 9.60 -1.80
C LEU A 139 9.72 9.31 -0.29
N LYS A 140 8.63 9.81 0.30
CA LYS A 140 8.31 9.69 1.73
C LYS A 140 7.19 8.69 2.01
N LYS A 141 6.26 8.53 1.06
CA LYS A 141 5.10 7.64 1.16
C LYS A 141 5.04 6.67 -0.02
N LEU A 142 4.86 5.39 0.28
CA LEU A 142 4.73 4.33 -0.71
C LEU A 142 3.58 3.40 -0.33
N VAL A 143 2.64 3.22 -1.24
CA VAL A 143 1.50 2.31 -1.07
C VAL A 143 1.48 1.30 -2.20
N PHE A 144 1.50 0.03 -1.85
CA PHE A 144 1.23 -1.08 -2.76
C PHE A 144 -0.06 -1.77 -2.35
N TYR A 145 -1.03 -1.81 -3.27
CA TYR A 145 -2.31 -2.47 -3.07
C TYR A 145 -2.60 -3.47 -4.19
N LYS A 146 -2.62 -4.78 -3.88
CA LYS A 146 -2.79 -5.82 -4.91
C LYS A 146 -1.78 -5.63 -6.05
N VAL A 147 -0.51 -5.49 -5.67
CA VAL A 147 0.62 -5.40 -6.60
C VAL A 147 1.33 -6.75 -6.63
N THR A 148 1.53 -7.30 -7.82
CA THR A 148 2.24 -8.55 -8.03
C THR A 148 3.62 -8.23 -8.57
N LEU A 149 4.63 -8.20 -7.68
CA LEU A 149 6.04 -8.06 -8.04
C LEU A 149 6.75 -9.40 -7.86
N LYS A 150 7.68 -9.76 -8.74
CA LYS A 150 8.46 -10.99 -8.53
C LYS A 150 9.42 -10.82 -7.35
N GLU A 151 9.69 -11.91 -6.61
CA GLU A 151 10.53 -11.91 -5.39
C GLU A 151 11.86 -11.15 -5.53
N TRP A 152 12.58 -11.37 -6.63
CA TRP A 152 13.88 -10.74 -6.92
C TRP A 152 13.81 -9.24 -7.23
N GLU A 153 12.61 -8.70 -7.44
CA GLU A 153 12.37 -7.26 -7.67
C GLU A 153 12.21 -6.48 -6.38
N TRP A 154 11.88 -7.14 -5.27
CA TRP A 154 11.80 -6.49 -3.96
C TRP A 154 13.14 -5.98 -3.45
N GLY A 155 14.27 -6.34 -4.09
CA GLY A 155 15.55 -5.64 -4.05
C GLY A 155 16.15 -5.29 -2.68
N ARG A 156 17.45 -5.52 -2.47
CA ARG A 156 18.12 -5.06 -1.23
C ARG A 156 18.22 -3.53 -1.10
N GLN A 157 17.85 -2.78 -2.15
CA GLN A 157 17.91 -1.33 -2.21
C GLN A 157 16.51 -0.77 -2.45
N GLY A 158 16.13 0.21 -1.65
CA GLY A 158 14.86 0.92 -1.75
C GLY A 158 14.99 2.38 -1.34
N PRO A 159 13.87 3.11 -1.23
CA PRO A 159 13.86 4.55 -0.94
C PRO A 159 14.17 4.83 0.54
N LEU A 160 15.41 5.21 0.84
CA LEU A 160 15.91 5.41 2.23
C LEU A 160 15.15 6.46 3.06
N HIS A 161 14.43 7.38 2.41
CA HIS A 161 13.69 8.47 3.05
C HIS A 161 12.22 8.16 3.33
N LEU A 162 11.81 6.91 3.12
CA LEU A 162 10.45 6.47 3.34
C LEU A 162 10.07 6.54 4.83
N VAL A 163 8.97 7.22 5.12
CA VAL A 163 8.42 7.40 6.47
C VAL A 163 7.05 6.74 6.64
N ASP A 164 6.38 6.43 5.52
CA ASP A 164 5.07 5.81 5.45
C ASP A 164 5.04 4.73 4.37
N LEU A 165 4.73 3.49 4.76
CA LEU A 165 4.71 2.31 3.89
C LEU A 165 3.44 1.50 4.15
N SER A 166 2.68 1.26 3.09
CA SER A 166 1.57 0.31 3.10
C SER A 166 1.82 -0.79 2.07
N ILE A 167 1.84 -2.05 2.51
CA ILE A 167 1.87 -3.23 1.63
C ILE A 167 0.62 -4.03 1.92
N ILE A 168 -0.31 -4.04 0.96
CA ILE A 168 -1.67 -4.53 1.16
C ILE A 168 -2.01 -5.50 0.03
N ASN A 169 -2.33 -6.73 0.38
CA ASN A 169 -2.71 -7.82 -0.52
C ASN A 169 -1.74 -8.01 -1.70
N CYS A 170 -0.45 -7.78 -1.51
CA CYS A 170 0.56 -7.94 -2.56
C CYS A 170 0.94 -9.41 -2.71
N ASP A 171 0.98 -9.87 -3.96
CA ASP A 171 1.40 -11.24 -4.27
C ASP A 171 2.93 -11.33 -4.22
N MET A 172 3.44 -12.53 -3.93
CA MET A 172 4.86 -12.89 -3.93
C MET A 172 5.70 -12.07 -2.93
N PHE A 173 5.04 -11.44 -1.95
CA PHE A 173 5.71 -10.79 -0.85
C PHE A 173 5.89 -11.80 0.29
N SER A 174 7.09 -12.40 0.35
CA SER A 174 7.41 -13.35 1.41
C SER A 174 7.48 -12.67 2.77
N LEU A 175 6.69 -13.17 3.72
CA LEU A 175 6.70 -12.67 5.09
C LEU A 175 8.07 -12.89 5.78
N SER A 176 8.82 -13.94 5.40
CA SER A 176 10.14 -14.20 5.97
C SER A 176 11.19 -13.17 5.56
N ASP A 177 11.08 -12.63 4.34
CA ASP A 177 11.98 -11.59 3.84
C ASP A 177 11.56 -10.18 4.25
N ALA A 178 10.28 -9.99 4.59
CA ALA A 178 9.68 -8.68 4.86
C ALA A 178 10.47 -7.83 5.85
N PRO A 179 10.97 -8.33 7.01
CA PRO A 179 11.70 -7.49 7.94
C PRO A 179 13.02 -6.98 7.38
N THR A 180 13.77 -7.83 6.68
CA THR A 180 15.05 -7.44 6.09
C THR A 180 14.82 -6.42 4.97
N LEU A 181 13.83 -6.66 4.11
CA LEU A 181 13.48 -5.76 3.02
C LEU A 181 13.04 -4.39 3.54
N ILE A 182 12.05 -4.35 4.43
CA ILE A 182 11.47 -3.11 4.95
C ILE A 182 12.50 -2.33 5.78
N SER A 183 13.29 -3.00 6.62
CA SER A 183 14.31 -2.32 7.44
C SER A 183 15.42 -1.70 6.59
N ASN A 184 15.78 -2.34 5.46
CA ASN A 184 16.76 -1.79 4.52
C ASN A 184 16.19 -0.65 3.67
N TRP A 185 14.92 -0.74 3.27
CA TRP A 185 14.26 0.29 2.48
C TRP A 185 14.00 1.54 3.30
N ALA A 186 13.48 1.38 4.51
CA ALA A 186 12.91 2.47 5.29
C ALA A 186 13.40 2.45 6.74
N PRO A 187 14.70 2.70 7.00
CA PRO A 187 15.24 2.70 8.36
C PRO A 187 14.61 3.78 9.26
N HIS A 188 13.97 4.78 8.66
CA HIS A 188 13.28 5.89 9.34
C HIS A 188 11.76 5.76 9.31
N LEU A 189 11.23 4.56 8.99
CA LEU A 189 9.79 4.34 8.88
C LEU A 189 9.07 4.67 10.18
N THR A 190 8.01 5.48 10.09
CA THR A 190 7.19 5.90 11.22
C THR A 190 5.78 5.33 11.17
N HIS A 191 5.29 5.00 9.98
CA HIS A 191 3.98 4.39 9.73
C HIS A 191 4.17 3.15 8.87
N LEU A 192 3.63 2.04 9.33
CA LEU A 192 3.63 0.77 8.61
C LEU A 192 2.23 0.17 8.61
N GLU A 193 1.79 -0.23 7.43
CA GLU A 193 0.55 -0.96 7.22
C GLU A 193 0.85 -2.23 6.43
N LEU A 194 0.53 -3.38 7.02
CA LEU A 194 0.77 -4.69 6.44
C LEU A 194 -0.51 -5.51 6.42
N ARG A 195 -0.94 -5.88 5.21
CA ARG A 195 -1.96 -6.90 4.96
C ARG A 195 -1.39 -7.85 3.91
N ILE A 196 -1.03 -9.05 4.32
CA ILE A 196 -0.48 -10.05 3.40
C ILE A 196 -1.63 -10.87 2.84
N ARG A 197 -1.58 -11.18 1.54
CA ARG A 197 -2.61 -11.99 0.90
C ARG A 197 -2.44 -13.45 1.33
N GLU A 198 -3.49 -14.05 1.85
CA GLU A 198 -3.59 -15.50 2.00
C GLU A 198 -3.79 -16.12 0.61
N CYS A 199 -2.84 -16.94 0.15
CA CYS A 199 -3.00 -17.75 -1.05
C CYS A 199 -2.45 -19.14 -0.75
N ASP A 200 -3.14 -20.17 -1.24
CA ASP A 200 -2.82 -21.58 -0.99
C ASP A 200 -1.37 -21.93 -1.38
N GLU A 201 -0.82 -21.25 -2.40
CA GLU A 201 0.56 -21.43 -2.87
C GLU A 201 1.62 -20.99 -1.84
N TYR A 202 1.25 -20.23 -0.79
CA TYR A 202 2.19 -19.73 0.22
C TYR A 202 2.31 -20.60 1.48
N GLN A 203 1.54 -21.69 1.59
CA GLN A 203 1.64 -22.57 2.77
C GLN A 203 3.06 -23.13 2.96
N ASP A 204 3.78 -23.40 1.86
CA ASP A 204 5.16 -23.88 1.91
C ASP A 204 6.13 -22.85 2.52
N ASN A 205 5.87 -21.55 2.35
CA ASN A 205 6.72 -20.47 2.88
C ASN A 205 6.48 -20.21 4.37
N LEU A 206 5.35 -20.63 4.93
CA LEU A 206 5.03 -20.43 6.35
C LEU A 206 5.66 -21.48 7.26
N ALA A 207 5.99 -22.67 6.74
CA ALA A 207 6.57 -23.76 7.53
C ALA A 207 7.90 -23.38 8.22
N ASP A 208 8.70 -22.54 7.56
CA ASP A 208 10.00 -22.08 8.05
C ASP A 208 9.93 -20.70 8.75
N PHE A 209 8.73 -20.09 8.81
CA PHE A 209 8.57 -18.78 9.43
C PHE A 209 8.54 -18.89 10.95
N ASP A 210 9.65 -18.51 11.60
CA ASP A 210 9.70 -18.33 13.05
C ASP A 210 9.66 -16.84 13.41
N PRO A 211 8.53 -16.34 13.96
CA PRO A 211 8.39 -14.93 14.33
C PRO A 211 9.36 -14.50 15.43
N ASN A 212 9.99 -15.43 16.16
CA ASN A 212 11.00 -15.10 17.16
C ASN A 212 12.38 -14.84 16.52
N GLN A 213 12.69 -15.52 15.42
CA GLN A 213 13.93 -15.33 14.67
C GLN A 213 13.82 -14.15 13.68
N ILE A 214 12.62 -13.92 13.15
CA ILE A 214 12.36 -12.95 12.09
C ILE A 214 11.78 -11.68 12.72
N GLN A 215 12.65 -10.68 12.93
CA GLN A 215 12.32 -9.46 13.70
C GLN A 215 12.44 -8.20 12.85
N PHE A 216 11.44 -7.31 12.94
CA PHE A 216 11.49 -5.96 12.39
C PHE A 216 12.35 -5.05 13.28
N CYS A 217 13.35 -4.43 12.65
CA CYS A 217 14.24 -3.46 13.29
C CYS A 217 13.88 -2.04 12.84
N LEU A 218 12.69 -1.57 13.25
CA LEU A 218 12.15 -0.27 12.87
C LEU A 218 12.13 0.69 14.07
N PRO A 219 13.28 1.27 14.45
CA PRO A 219 13.39 2.04 15.69
C PRO A 219 12.54 3.32 15.65
N ALA A 220 12.20 3.86 14.49
CA ALA A 220 11.37 5.06 14.35
C ALA A 220 9.86 4.76 14.31
N LEU A 221 9.43 3.49 14.28
CA LEU A 221 8.05 3.11 14.06
C LEU A 221 7.15 3.64 15.19
N ARG A 222 6.07 4.34 14.81
CA ARG A 222 5.10 4.95 15.74
C ARG A 222 3.68 4.44 15.51
N HIS A 223 3.32 4.10 14.27
CA HIS A 223 1.99 3.63 13.91
C HIS A 223 2.13 2.33 13.15
N LEU A 224 1.40 1.32 13.60
CA LEU A 224 1.39 -0.01 13.01
C LEU A 224 -0.05 -0.45 12.77
N LYS A 225 -0.36 -0.86 11.55
CA LYS A 225 -1.62 -1.48 11.15
C LYS A 225 -1.35 -2.89 10.64
N LEU A 226 -1.99 -3.90 11.22
CA LEU A 226 -1.76 -5.30 10.88
C LEU A 226 -3.07 -6.03 10.59
N TRP A 227 -3.03 -6.86 9.55
CA TRP A 227 -4.01 -7.92 9.30
C TRP A 227 -3.28 -9.25 9.50
N PRO A 228 -3.53 -9.97 10.60
CA PRO A 228 -2.91 -11.26 10.87
C PRO A 228 -3.30 -12.26 9.79
N LEU A 229 -2.43 -13.24 9.55
CA LEU A 229 -2.76 -14.40 8.75
C LEU A 229 -3.38 -15.46 9.67
N SER A 230 -4.35 -16.21 9.14
CA SER A 230 -5.04 -17.28 9.86
C SER A 230 -4.09 -18.37 10.40
N GLU A 231 -3.01 -18.65 9.67
CA GLU A 231 -2.03 -19.66 10.04
C GLU A 231 -0.77 -19.08 10.72
N CYS A 232 -0.63 -17.74 10.78
CA CYS A 232 0.59 -17.11 11.24
C CYS A 232 0.37 -15.75 11.91
N CYS A 233 0.67 -15.68 13.21
CA CYS A 233 0.70 -14.43 13.95
C CYS A 233 2.10 -13.82 13.89
N TYR A 234 2.27 -12.78 13.06
CA TYR A 234 3.55 -12.09 12.89
C TYR A 234 3.66 -10.80 13.71
N ILE A 235 2.76 -10.59 14.67
CA ILE A 235 2.91 -9.49 15.65
C ILE A 235 4.19 -9.61 16.50
N PRO A 236 4.69 -10.82 16.88
CA PRO A 236 5.90 -10.91 17.69
C PRO A 236 7.14 -10.37 16.99
N CYS A 237 7.13 -10.31 15.65
CA CYS A 237 8.19 -9.71 14.86
C CYS A 237 8.40 -8.21 15.16
N PHE A 238 7.45 -7.54 15.83
CA PHE A 238 7.52 -6.12 16.17
C PHE A 238 7.97 -5.85 17.62
N ILE A 239 8.41 -6.87 18.36
CA ILE A 239 8.83 -6.73 19.78
C ILE A 239 9.90 -5.64 19.99
N ASN A 240 10.76 -5.41 18.99
CA ASN A 240 11.84 -4.43 19.05
C ASN A 240 11.42 -2.99 18.68
N CYS A 241 10.16 -2.77 18.30
CA CYS A 241 9.63 -1.47 17.91
C CYS A 241 9.25 -0.61 19.13
N LYS A 242 10.24 -0.27 19.97
CA LYS A 242 10.06 0.42 21.28
C LYS A 242 9.40 1.80 21.21
N ASN A 243 9.32 2.40 20.02
CA ASN A 243 8.72 3.71 19.81
C ASN A 243 7.26 3.66 19.34
N LEU A 244 6.67 2.45 19.26
CA LEU A 244 5.29 2.26 18.85
C LEU A 244 4.33 3.02 19.78
N GLN A 245 3.44 3.82 19.19
CA GLN A 245 2.46 4.66 19.89
C GLN A 245 1.03 4.24 19.58
N HIS A 246 0.76 3.80 18.36
CA HIS A 246 -0.58 3.39 17.93
C HIS A 246 -0.49 2.06 17.22
N LEU A 247 -1.34 1.12 17.65
CA LEU A 247 -1.46 -0.20 17.06
C LEU A 247 -2.91 -0.42 16.64
N THR A 248 -3.14 -0.64 15.35
CA THR A 248 -4.42 -1.12 14.84
C THR A 248 -4.27 -2.57 14.42
N TYR A 249 -5.06 -3.44 15.03
CA TYR A 249 -5.09 -4.85 14.74
C TYR A 249 -6.43 -5.18 14.10
N PHE A 250 -6.40 -5.55 12.82
CA PHE A 250 -7.58 -5.93 12.07
C PHE A 250 -7.78 -7.42 12.22
N HIS A 251 -8.80 -7.81 12.96
CA HIS A 251 -9.23 -9.18 12.98
C HIS A 251 -10.05 -9.48 11.70
N HIS A 252 -9.42 -10.16 10.74
CA HIS A 252 -10.10 -10.68 9.57
C HIS A 252 -10.59 -12.10 9.82
N TRP A 253 -11.76 -12.45 9.26
CA TRP A 253 -12.34 -13.78 9.35
C TRP A 253 -11.34 -14.84 8.90
N PRO A 254 -10.94 -15.79 9.76
CA PRO A 254 -10.10 -16.87 9.31
C PRO A 254 -10.96 -17.81 8.46
N TYR A 255 -10.51 -18.13 7.26
CA TYR A 255 -11.08 -19.26 6.52
C TYR A 255 -10.84 -20.58 7.29
N HIS A 256 -9.86 -20.63 8.22
CA HIS A 256 -9.34 -21.87 8.80
C HIS A 256 -8.91 -21.88 10.30
N GLY A 257 -9.39 -20.98 11.17
CA GLY A 257 -8.89 -20.89 12.57
C GLY A 257 -9.92 -20.47 13.63
N ASP A 258 -9.62 -20.74 14.91
CA ASP A 258 -10.40 -20.22 16.04
C ASP A 258 -10.06 -18.73 16.25
N LEU A 259 -11.02 -17.89 15.89
CA LEU A 259 -11.05 -16.44 16.15
C LEU A 259 -10.51 -16.07 17.54
N LEU A 260 -10.96 -16.79 18.58
CA LEU A 260 -10.70 -16.41 19.95
C LEU A 260 -9.24 -16.69 20.30
N ASP A 261 -8.65 -17.74 19.75
CA ASP A 261 -7.26 -18.11 20.00
C ASP A 261 -6.30 -17.05 19.45
N THR A 262 -6.53 -16.54 18.23
CA THR A 262 -5.69 -15.48 17.66
C THR A 262 -5.79 -14.18 18.45
N LEU A 263 -6.99 -13.83 18.96
CA LEU A 263 -7.19 -12.65 19.81
C LEU A 263 -6.58 -12.83 21.21
N LEU A 264 -6.62 -14.05 21.76
CA LEU A 264 -5.93 -14.38 23.01
C LEU A 264 -4.42 -14.25 22.84
N GLU A 265 -3.85 -14.80 21.78
CA GLU A 265 -2.41 -14.68 21.49
C GLU A 265 -1.99 -13.21 21.33
N PHE A 266 -2.78 -12.41 20.61
CA PHE A 266 -2.58 -10.96 20.51
C PHE A 266 -2.61 -10.28 21.88
N SER A 267 -3.62 -10.59 22.71
CA SER A 267 -3.76 -10.06 24.06
C SER A 267 -2.54 -10.43 24.93
N ASP A 268 -2.14 -11.70 24.91
CA ASP A 268 -1.02 -12.22 25.69
C ASP A 268 0.30 -11.58 25.26
N PHE A 269 0.52 -11.43 23.95
CA PHE A 269 1.69 -10.74 23.43
C PHE A 269 1.78 -9.30 23.95
N ILE A 270 0.71 -8.52 23.84
CA ILE A 270 0.72 -7.11 24.27
C ILE A 270 0.88 -6.98 25.79
N THR A 271 0.23 -7.83 26.57
CA THR A 271 0.30 -7.78 28.04
C THR A 271 1.65 -8.27 28.57
N THR A 272 2.32 -9.17 27.86
CA THR A 272 3.65 -9.69 28.22
C THR A 272 4.77 -8.73 27.78
N ASN A 273 4.60 -8.04 26.66
CA ASN A 273 5.63 -7.18 26.07
C ASN A 273 5.33 -5.70 26.34
N VAL A 274 6.18 -5.05 27.13
CA VAL A 274 5.93 -3.67 27.55
C VAL A 274 6.36 -2.66 26.48
N PHE A 275 5.39 -2.17 25.71
CA PHE A 275 5.57 -1.04 24.80
C PHE A 275 5.40 0.29 25.55
N HIS A 276 6.47 0.80 26.18
CA HIS A 276 6.41 1.97 27.06
C HIS A 276 5.86 3.27 26.42
N LYS A 277 5.82 3.37 25.09
CA LYS A 277 5.31 4.56 24.37
C LYS A 277 3.93 4.34 23.75
N LEU A 278 3.34 3.15 23.93
CA LEU A 278 2.04 2.83 23.39
C LEU A 278 0.98 3.71 24.06
N LYS A 279 0.13 4.32 23.24
CA LYS A 279 -0.91 5.25 23.66
C LYS A 279 -2.29 4.76 23.28
N ALA A 280 -2.41 4.09 22.14
CA ALA A 280 -3.68 3.55 21.69
C ALA A 280 -3.54 2.17 21.05
N ILE A 281 -4.53 1.33 21.31
CA ILE A 281 -4.77 0.07 20.63
C ILE A 281 -6.20 0.08 20.09
N VAL A 282 -6.33 -0.21 18.81
CA VAL A 282 -7.63 -0.39 18.15
C VAL A 282 -7.70 -1.81 17.63
N VAL A 283 -8.69 -2.58 18.08
CA VAL A 283 -8.99 -3.90 17.52
C VAL A 283 -10.20 -3.74 16.60
N SER A 284 -10.00 -3.88 15.30
CA SER A 284 -11.05 -3.78 14.29
C SER A 284 -11.58 -5.16 13.95
N THR A 285 -12.89 -5.38 14.04
CA THR A 285 -13.51 -6.69 13.83
C THR A 285 -14.61 -6.61 12.79
N VAL A 286 -14.75 -7.64 11.96
CA VAL A 286 -15.91 -7.77 11.07
C VAL A 286 -17.16 -8.12 11.90
N LYS A 287 -18.32 -7.52 11.59
CA LYS A 287 -19.60 -7.57 12.35
C LYS A 287 -20.19 -8.95 12.70
N VAL A 288 -19.56 -10.06 12.32
CA VAL A 288 -20.18 -11.39 12.34
C VAL A 288 -20.12 -12.04 13.73
N THR A 289 -19.19 -11.63 14.60
CA THR A 289 -19.00 -12.26 15.91
C THR A 289 -19.77 -11.54 17.01
N GLY A 290 -20.37 -12.32 17.92
CA GLY A 290 -21.12 -11.79 19.05
C GLY A 290 -20.23 -10.89 19.93
N PRO A 291 -20.62 -9.63 20.20
CA PRO A 291 -19.81 -8.67 20.97
C PRO A 291 -19.33 -9.22 22.33
N THR A 292 -20.13 -10.09 22.95
CA THR A 292 -19.89 -10.65 24.28
C THR A 292 -18.64 -11.54 24.34
N ALA A 293 -18.44 -12.43 23.36
CA ALA A 293 -17.32 -13.37 23.37
C ALA A 293 -15.98 -12.64 23.19
N MET A 294 -15.94 -11.66 22.28
CA MET A 294 -14.76 -10.82 22.08
C MET A 294 -14.46 -9.98 23.31
N ALA A 295 -15.48 -9.39 23.94
CA ALA A 295 -15.29 -8.61 25.15
C ALA A 295 -14.72 -9.44 26.31
N SER A 296 -15.13 -10.70 26.47
CA SER A 296 -14.53 -11.60 27.46
C SER A 296 -13.07 -11.93 27.13
N THR A 297 -12.77 -12.27 25.87
CA THR A 297 -11.43 -12.63 25.40
C THR A 297 -10.44 -11.46 25.54
N LEU A 298 -10.86 -10.24 25.22
CA LEU A 298 -10.03 -9.03 25.30
C LEU A 298 -10.09 -8.35 26.66
N SER A 299 -10.81 -8.92 27.65
CA SER A 299 -10.90 -8.35 29.00
C SER A 299 -9.54 -8.23 29.73
N PRO A 300 -8.57 -9.16 29.57
CA PRO A 300 -7.24 -9.00 30.14
C PRO A 300 -6.50 -7.81 29.51
N LEU A 301 -6.53 -7.70 28.18
CA LEU A 301 -5.94 -6.58 27.44
C LEU A 301 -6.57 -5.23 27.85
N ALA A 302 -7.90 -5.16 27.93
CA ALA A 302 -8.60 -3.95 28.35
C ALA A 302 -8.18 -3.51 29.77
N SER A 303 -8.06 -4.47 30.69
CA SER A 303 -7.61 -4.23 32.07
C SER A 303 -6.17 -3.72 32.12
N PHE A 304 -5.28 -4.35 31.33
CA PHE A 304 -3.90 -3.92 31.17
C PHE A 304 -3.82 -2.49 30.61
N CYS A 305 -4.51 -2.21 29.50
CA CYS A 305 -4.52 -0.89 28.87
C CYS A 305 -4.98 0.20 29.85
N LYS A 306 -6.06 -0.07 30.59
CA LYS A 306 -6.54 0.85 31.65
C LYS A 306 -5.48 1.11 32.72
N SER A 307 -4.74 0.10 33.16
CA SER A 307 -3.67 0.24 34.16
C SER A 307 -2.47 1.05 33.65
N GLN A 308 -2.21 1.00 32.34
CA GLN A 308 -1.11 1.70 31.68
C GLN A 308 -1.50 3.08 31.14
N GLY A 309 -2.79 3.47 31.21
CA GLY A 309 -3.28 4.69 30.59
C GLY A 309 -3.29 4.65 29.05
N ILE A 310 -3.40 3.44 28.48
CA ILE A 310 -3.52 3.20 27.04
C ILE A 310 -4.99 3.24 26.65
N GLU A 311 -5.32 4.01 25.63
CA GLU A 311 -6.65 4.01 25.02
C GLU A 311 -6.89 2.66 24.31
N PHE A 312 -7.99 1.99 24.65
CA PHE A 312 -8.35 0.73 24.04
C PHE A 312 -9.75 0.81 23.44
N ASN A 313 -9.84 0.63 22.14
CA ASN A 313 -11.09 0.67 21.39
C ASN A 313 -11.29 -0.62 20.60
N ILE A 314 -12.54 -1.09 20.56
CA ILE A 314 -12.96 -2.17 19.67
C ILE A 314 -13.85 -1.52 18.60
N ASP A 315 -13.37 -1.51 17.37
CA ASP A 315 -14.12 -0.98 16.23
C ASP A 315 -14.88 -2.12 15.54
N GLN A 316 -16.21 -2.07 15.66
CA GLN A 316 -17.13 -3.06 15.07
C GLN A 316 -17.64 -2.64 13.68
N ASP A 317 -17.31 -1.43 13.23
CA ASP A 317 -17.78 -0.88 11.97
C ASP A 317 -16.72 -1.01 10.85
N TYR A 318 -15.77 -1.94 11.00
CA TYR A 318 -14.88 -2.31 9.91
C TYR A 318 -15.69 -2.98 8.79
N VAL A 319 -16.17 -2.15 7.87
CA VAL A 319 -16.53 -2.56 6.53
C VAL A 319 -15.21 -2.81 5.83
N ASP A 320 -14.96 -4.04 5.39
CA ASP A 320 -13.81 -4.35 4.54
C ASP A 320 -14.01 -3.60 3.23
N ALA A 321 -13.66 -2.33 3.24
CA ALA A 321 -13.77 -1.41 2.14
C ALA A 321 -12.61 -1.65 1.18
N GLU A 322 -12.30 -2.92 0.91
CA GLU A 322 -11.37 -3.38 -0.13
C GLU A 322 -11.62 -2.63 -1.45
N TYR A 323 -12.84 -2.16 -1.66
CA TYR A 323 -13.22 -1.36 -2.82
C TYR A 323 -13.19 0.15 -2.61
N THR A 324 -13.43 0.66 -1.40
CA THR A 324 -13.77 2.08 -1.16
C THR A 324 -12.63 2.91 -0.55
N MET A 325 -11.82 2.38 0.36
CA MET A 325 -11.01 3.26 1.23
C MET A 325 -9.63 3.69 0.69
N VAL A 326 -8.97 2.91 -0.17
CA VAL A 326 -7.58 3.25 -0.56
C VAL A 326 -7.51 4.42 -1.56
N PHE A 327 -8.61 4.78 -2.24
CA PHE A 327 -8.56 5.72 -3.37
C PHE A 327 -9.57 6.88 -3.34
N GLU A 328 -10.36 7.01 -2.28
CA GLU A 328 -11.31 8.13 -2.10
C GLU A 328 -10.82 9.21 -1.11
N SER A 329 -9.59 9.08 -0.59
CA SER A 329 -8.93 10.06 0.29
C SER A 329 -7.76 10.78 -0.37
#